data_AF-A0A518B1C6-F1
#
_entry.id   AF-A0A518B1C6-F1
#
_cell.length_a   1.000
_cell.length_b   1.000
_cell.length_c   1.000
_cell.angle_alpha   90.00
_cell.angle_beta   90.00
_cell.angle_gamma   90.00
#
_symmetry.space_group_name_H-M   'P 1'
#
loop_
_entity.id
_entity.type
_entity.pdbx_description
1 polymer ?
#
loop_
_entity_poly.entity_id
_entity_poly.type
_entity_poly.pdbx_seq_one_letter_code
_entity_poly.pdbx_strand_id
1 'polypeptide(L)'
;MKALARRAMPLALLGWFLVAGTGTCSISRSLGAEPVAEPTLCPPTQAAIDPSAETPSAEAHATKELVRNELVTKPNTAFFWSGRTGGVYAEKVAPEMAIAMGGITIDQLMKAKGLKEPNWNPNDPESIKKWKALSVDFSRGASGHVRVVLGNDLRPGNTWEAVELPALKANPRVTKITAIDPATKKERVLFERR
;
A
#
# COMPACT_ATOMS: atom_id res chain seq x y z
N MET A 1 -45.81 -2.92 15.51
CA MET A 1 -46.03 -4.25 14.87
C MET A 1 -45.15 -4.27 13.61
N LYS A 2 -43.99 -4.96 13.62
CA LYS A 2 -43.66 -6.15 12.78
C LYS A 2 -44.35 -6.12 11.39
N ALA A 3 -43.73 -6.31 10.23
CA ALA A 3 -42.53 -7.04 9.80
C ALA A 3 -42.14 -6.55 8.38
N LEU A 4 -40.85 -6.44 8.04
CA LEU A 4 -40.06 -7.40 7.23
C LEU A 4 -40.60 -7.66 5.80
N ALA A 5 -39.85 -7.24 4.78
CA ALA A 5 -39.83 -7.90 3.48
C ALA A 5 -38.47 -7.72 2.80
N ARG A 6 -37.73 -8.83 2.75
CA ARG A 6 -36.51 -9.03 1.93
C ARG A 6 -36.95 -9.37 0.50
N ARG A 7 -36.24 -8.87 -0.51
CA ARG A 7 -36.22 -9.39 -1.90
C ARG A 7 -34.76 -9.40 -2.35
N ALA A 8 -34.09 -10.56 -2.39
CA ALA A 8 -34.12 -11.61 -3.40
C ALA A 8 -33.34 -11.22 -4.69
N MET A 9 -32.11 -11.74 -4.78
CA MET A 9 -31.29 -11.84 -5.99
C MET A 9 -31.86 -12.91 -6.95
N PRO A 10 -31.67 -12.79 -8.27
CA PRO A 10 -31.77 -13.93 -9.17
C PRO A 10 -30.40 -14.56 -9.46
N LEU A 11 -30.36 -15.89 -9.30
CA LEU A 11 -29.39 -16.83 -9.85
C LEU A 11 -29.91 -17.32 -11.21
N ALA A 12 -29.05 -17.38 -12.24
CA ALA A 12 -29.06 -18.33 -13.36
C ALA A 12 -27.78 -18.08 -14.20
N LEU A 13 -26.80 -18.98 -14.34
CA LEU A 13 -26.71 -20.34 -14.90
C LEU A 13 -26.18 -20.37 -16.34
N LEU A 14 -25.13 -21.18 -16.51
CA LEU A 14 -24.68 -21.94 -17.69
C LEU A 14 -24.01 -21.22 -18.87
N GLY A 15 -22.81 -21.71 -19.20
CA GLY A 15 -22.12 -21.42 -20.46
C GLY A 15 -20.72 -22.02 -20.50
N TRP A 16 -20.60 -23.35 -20.40
CA TRP A 16 -19.40 -24.07 -20.84
C TRP A 16 -19.34 -24.04 -22.37
N PHE A 17 -18.22 -23.58 -22.94
CA PHE A 17 -17.81 -23.99 -24.27
C PHE A 17 -16.33 -24.35 -24.26
N LEU A 18 -16.11 -25.65 -24.43
CA LEU A 18 -14.88 -26.31 -24.80
C LEU A 18 -14.74 -26.20 -26.32
N VAL A 19 -13.60 -25.71 -26.83
CA VAL A 19 -13.18 -25.98 -28.21
C VAL A 19 -11.75 -26.50 -28.16
N ALA A 20 -11.61 -27.75 -28.56
CA ALA A 20 -10.34 -28.42 -28.85
C ALA A 20 -9.83 -27.97 -30.22
N GLY A 21 -8.53 -27.67 -30.30
CA GLY A 21 -7.81 -27.43 -31.55
C GLY A 21 -6.60 -28.35 -31.61
N THR A 22 -6.75 -29.46 -32.32
CA THR A 22 -5.70 -30.41 -32.68
C THR A 22 -4.74 -29.81 -33.71
N GLY A 23 -3.43 -29.89 -33.45
CA GLY A 23 -2.38 -29.56 -34.42
C GLY A 23 -1.20 -30.51 -34.23
N THR A 24 -1.13 -31.53 -35.08
CA THR A 24 -0.16 -32.63 -35.08
C THR A 24 1.20 -32.23 -35.70
N CYS A 25 2.26 -32.75 -35.08
CA CYS A 25 3.42 -33.45 -35.66
C CYS A 25 4.27 -32.78 -36.76
N SER A 26 5.55 -32.54 -36.44
CA SER A 26 6.65 -33.13 -37.22
C SER A 26 7.93 -33.17 -36.40
N ILE A 27 8.32 -34.40 -36.06
CA ILE A 27 9.64 -34.80 -35.60
C ILE A 27 10.52 -34.92 -36.85
N SER A 28 11.69 -34.28 -36.86
CA SER A 28 12.79 -34.70 -37.72
C SER A 28 14.01 -35.03 -36.87
N ARG A 29 14.56 -36.20 -37.17
CA ARG A 29 15.56 -36.97 -36.42
C ARG A 29 16.85 -36.96 -37.23
N SER A 30 17.99 -36.70 -36.58
CA SER A 30 19.31 -37.17 -37.03
C SER A 30 20.27 -37.06 -35.83
N LEU A 31 20.62 -38.15 -35.12
CA LEU A 31 21.66 -39.16 -35.41
C LEU A 31 23.11 -38.63 -35.36
N GLY A 32 23.88 -39.16 -34.41
CA GLY A 32 25.33 -39.02 -34.20
C GLY A 32 25.65 -38.92 -32.70
N ALA A 33 25.73 -40.03 -31.94
CA ALA A 33 26.91 -40.89 -31.72
C ALA A 33 28.05 -40.23 -30.90
N GLU A 34 28.22 -40.71 -29.66
CA GLU A 34 29.33 -40.52 -28.70
C GLU A 34 30.68 -41.12 -29.22
N PRO A 35 31.90 -40.99 -28.59
CA PRO A 35 32.19 -40.86 -27.15
C PRO A 35 33.47 -40.09 -26.65
N VAL A 36 33.47 -39.80 -25.33
CA VAL A 36 34.55 -39.79 -24.29
C VAL A 36 35.95 -39.19 -24.60
N ALA A 37 36.35 -38.16 -23.83
CA ALA A 37 37.58 -38.10 -22.99
C ALA A 37 37.97 -36.66 -22.54
N GLU A 38 38.14 -36.44 -21.24
CA GLU A 38 38.94 -35.37 -20.60
C GLU A 38 40.47 -35.64 -20.79
N PRO A 39 41.45 -34.74 -20.48
CA PRO A 39 41.37 -33.60 -19.56
C PRO A 39 42.16 -32.30 -19.96
N THR A 40 41.95 -31.25 -19.14
CA THR A 40 42.85 -30.11 -18.82
C THR A 40 43.27 -29.13 -19.92
N LEU A 41 42.88 -27.84 -19.73
CA LEU A 41 43.77 -26.65 -19.64
C LEU A 41 42.96 -25.35 -19.87
N CYS A 42 42.96 -24.45 -18.89
CA CYS A 42 42.62 -23.02 -19.05
C CYS A 42 43.92 -22.19 -19.19
N PRO A 43 43.89 -20.91 -19.63
CA PRO A 43 43.05 -20.18 -20.59
C PRO A 43 43.98 -19.43 -21.62
N PRO A 44 43.70 -18.32 -22.38
CA PRO A 44 42.86 -17.14 -22.06
C PRO A 44 41.93 -16.60 -23.18
N THR A 45 41.00 -15.76 -22.72
CA THR A 45 40.38 -14.61 -23.42
C THR A 45 39.51 -14.88 -24.65
N GLN A 46 38.19 -14.79 -24.44
CA GLN A 46 37.32 -14.03 -25.36
C GLN A 46 36.26 -13.29 -24.53
N ALA A 47 36.13 -12.00 -24.79
CA ALA A 47 35.14 -11.11 -24.21
C ALA A 47 33.71 -11.67 -24.37
N ALA A 48 33.08 -12.01 -23.26
CA ALA A 48 31.64 -12.16 -23.18
C ALA A 48 31.05 -10.81 -22.72
N ILE A 49 30.17 -10.28 -23.54
CA ILE A 49 29.34 -9.13 -23.24
C ILE A 49 28.27 -9.65 -22.27
N ASP A 50 28.41 -9.36 -20.98
CA ASP A 50 27.35 -9.63 -20.00
C ASP A 50 26.29 -8.52 -20.08
N PRO A 51 25.02 -8.82 -20.42
CA PRO A 51 23.90 -7.94 -20.14
C PRO A 51 23.49 -8.16 -18.67
N SER A 52 24.33 -7.74 -17.73
CA SER A 52 23.99 -7.75 -16.31
C SER A 52 24.53 -6.49 -15.65
N ALA A 53 23.92 -5.38 -16.04
CA ALA A 53 23.99 -4.13 -15.31
C ALA A 53 22.62 -3.43 -15.42
N GLU A 54 21.55 -4.11 -15.01
CA GLU A 54 20.37 -3.36 -14.58
C GLU A 54 20.73 -2.69 -13.26
N THR A 55 20.96 -1.39 -13.35
CA THR A 55 21.25 -0.49 -12.25
C THR A 55 19.92 -0.17 -11.54
N PRO A 56 19.56 -0.74 -10.37
CA PRO A 56 18.24 -0.49 -9.78
C PRO A 56 18.28 0.67 -8.78
N SER A 57 19.17 1.65 -8.97
CA SER A 57 19.43 2.67 -7.95
C SER A 57 18.86 4.05 -8.34
N ALA A 58 19.08 4.54 -9.56
CA ALA A 58 18.65 5.89 -9.91
C ALA A 58 17.12 6.06 -10.02
N GLU A 59 16.42 5.10 -10.64
CA GLU A 59 14.97 5.21 -10.90
C GLU A 59 14.10 4.95 -9.65
N ALA A 60 14.54 4.06 -8.76
CA ALA A 60 13.87 3.79 -7.48
C ALA A 60 13.99 4.97 -6.50
N HIS A 61 15.09 5.73 -6.56
CA HIS A 61 15.27 6.94 -5.75
C HIS A 61 14.48 8.12 -6.29
N ALA A 62 14.41 8.30 -7.62
CA ALA A 62 13.61 9.35 -8.24
C ALA A 62 12.11 9.18 -7.94
N THR A 63 11.56 7.97 -8.08
CA THR A 63 10.16 7.67 -7.73
C THR A 63 9.85 7.90 -6.24
N LYS A 64 10.78 7.53 -5.35
CA LYS A 64 10.63 7.75 -3.90
C LYS A 64 10.71 9.23 -3.48
N GLU A 65 11.48 10.04 -4.19
CA GLU A 65 11.51 11.50 -3.97
C GLU A 65 10.25 12.19 -4.50
N LEU A 66 9.75 11.76 -5.66
CA LEU A 66 8.51 12.27 -6.24
C LEU A 66 7.30 11.99 -5.35
N VAL A 67 7.15 10.75 -4.85
CA VAL A 67 6.06 10.41 -3.91
C VAL A 67 6.15 11.22 -2.60
N ARG A 68 7.36 11.50 -2.10
CA ARG A 68 7.56 12.34 -0.90
C ARG A 68 6.99 13.75 -1.06
N ASN A 69 7.29 14.40 -2.19
CA ASN A 69 6.80 15.74 -2.49
C ASN A 69 5.30 15.74 -2.85
N GLU A 70 4.77 14.58 -3.24
CA GLU A 70 3.37 14.44 -3.61
C GLU A 70 2.44 14.21 -2.41
N LEU A 71 2.91 13.77 -1.24
CA LEU A 71 2.02 13.53 -0.09
C LEU A 71 1.83 14.74 0.85
N VAL A 72 2.03 15.95 0.34
CA VAL A 72 1.78 17.20 1.07
C VAL A 72 0.30 17.54 1.10
N THR A 73 -0.25 17.80 2.29
CA THR A 73 -1.63 18.27 2.48
C THR A 73 -1.67 19.78 2.67
N LYS A 74 -2.85 20.38 2.46
CA LYS A 74 -3.12 21.73 2.98
C LYS A 74 -3.01 21.72 4.53
N PRO A 75 -2.73 22.87 5.16
CA PRO A 75 -2.74 22.97 6.62
C PRO A 75 -4.11 22.59 7.18
N ASN A 76 -4.12 21.89 8.32
CA ASN A 76 -5.32 21.51 9.07
C ASN A 76 -6.23 20.47 8.38
N THR A 77 -5.80 19.84 7.28
CA THR A 77 -6.64 18.92 6.50
C THR A 77 -6.20 17.46 6.55
N ALA A 78 -5.07 17.11 7.16
CA ALA A 78 -4.61 15.71 7.19
C ALA A 78 -5.46 14.85 8.14
N PHE A 79 -6.00 13.75 7.61
CA PHE A 79 -6.72 12.72 8.36
C PHE A 79 -6.00 11.37 8.30
N PHE A 80 -5.80 10.79 9.49
CA PHE A 80 -5.27 9.45 9.68
C PHE A 80 -6.38 8.53 10.20
N TRP A 81 -6.13 7.23 10.23
CA TRP A 81 -7.08 6.28 10.81
C TRP A 81 -6.38 5.04 11.36
N SER A 82 -6.90 4.50 12.46
CA SER A 82 -6.45 3.21 12.98
C SER A 82 -7.46 2.58 13.93
N GLY A 83 -7.50 1.25 13.93
CA GLY A 83 -8.29 0.47 14.86
C GLY A 83 -9.80 0.51 14.63
N ARG A 84 -10.53 0.09 15.66
CA ARG A 84 -12.00 0.05 15.68
C ARG A 84 -12.53 0.28 17.09
N THR A 85 -13.81 0.66 17.19
CA THR A 85 -14.52 0.76 18.47
C THR A 85 -15.87 0.07 18.32
N GLY A 86 -16.15 -0.97 19.13
CA GLY A 86 -17.44 -1.66 19.12
C GLY A 86 -17.87 -2.21 17.74
N GLY A 87 -16.91 -2.66 16.93
CA GLY A 87 -17.16 -3.17 15.57
C GLY A 87 -17.18 -2.10 14.47
N VAL A 88 -17.05 -0.81 14.81
CA VAL A 88 -16.94 0.29 13.83
C VAL A 88 -15.46 0.49 13.47
N TYR A 89 -15.10 0.16 12.24
CA TYR A 89 -13.72 0.26 11.73
C TYR A 89 -13.38 1.69 11.31
N ALA A 90 -12.26 2.22 11.80
CA ALA A 90 -11.80 3.56 11.47
C ALA A 90 -11.57 3.74 9.97
N GLU A 91 -11.00 2.74 9.29
CA GLU A 91 -10.78 2.72 7.84
C GLU A 91 -12.06 3.01 7.03
N LYS A 92 -13.21 2.50 7.47
CA LYS A 92 -14.49 2.68 6.74
C LYS A 92 -15.11 4.05 6.96
N VAL A 93 -14.82 4.67 8.09
CA VAL A 93 -15.45 5.91 8.54
C VAL A 93 -14.60 7.14 8.22
N ALA A 94 -13.27 6.99 8.25
CA ALA A 94 -12.33 8.09 8.10
C ALA A 94 -12.44 8.83 6.76
N PRO A 95 -12.63 8.18 5.60
CA PRO A 95 -12.75 8.89 4.33
C PRO A 95 -13.94 9.86 4.29
N GLU A 96 -15.10 9.43 4.78
CA GLU A 96 -16.31 10.25 4.83
C GLU A 96 -16.17 11.38 5.86
N MET A 97 -15.60 11.09 7.03
CA MET A 97 -15.35 12.08 8.07
C MET A 97 -14.33 13.14 7.61
N ALA A 98 -13.29 12.72 6.91
CA ALA A 98 -12.31 13.62 6.33
C ALA A 98 -13.00 14.60 5.36
N ILE A 99 -13.80 14.10 4.41
CA ILE A 99 -14.57 14.93 3.49
C ILE A 99 -15.46 15.93 4.24
N ALA A 100 -16.22 15.45 5.25
CA ALA A 100 -17.13 16.29 6.02
C ALA A 100 -16.43 17.44 6.77
N MET A 101 -15.16 17.25 7.13
CA MET A 101 -14.35 18.25 7.84
C MET A 101 -13.37 19.02 6.93
N GLY A 102 -13.52 18.92 5.60
CA GLY A 102 -12.61 19.57 4.64
C GLY A 102 -11.20 18.97 4.63
N GLY A 103 -11.07 17.75 5.12
CA GLY A 103 -9.85 16.97 5.23
C GLY A 103 -9.62 15.97 4.09
N ILE A 104 -8.51 15.25 4.18
CA ILE A 104 -8.13 14.20 3.25
C ILE A 104 -7.34 13.09 3.96
N THR A 105 -7.65 11.84 3.63
CA THR A 105 -6.86 10.66 4.04
C THR A 105 -5.74 10.36 3.04
N ILE A 106 -4.76 9.55 3.44
CA ILE A 106 -3.68 9.13 2.54
C ILE A 106 -4.21 8.46 1.27
N ASP A 107 -5.20 7.57 1.40
CA ASP A 107 -5.83 6.83 0.31
C ASP A 107 -6.52 7.79 -0.69
N GLN A 108 -7.25 8.77 -0.16
CA GLN A 108 -7.90 9.80 -0.97
C GLN A 108 -6.88 10.70 -1.68
N LEU A 109 -5.78 11.06 -1.01
CA LEU A 109 -4.73 11.89 -1.59
C LEU A 109 -4.01 11.16 -2.73
N MET A 110 -3.66 9.90 -2.53
CA MET A 110 -3.05 9.07 -3.58
C MET A 110 -3.98 8.94 -4.78
N LYS A 111 -5.26 8.64 -4.54
CA LYS A 111 -6.27 8.57 -5.60
C LYS A 111 -6.41 9.89 -6.35
N ALA A 112 -6.44 11.03 -5.65
CA ALA A 112 -6.56 12.35 -6.26
C ALA A 112 -5.33 12.70 -7.11
N LYS A 113 -4.15 12.15 -6.79
CA LYS A 113 -2.91 12.34 -7.54
C LYS A 113 -2.65 11.29 -8.62
N GLY A 114 -3.53 10.32 -8.79
CA GLY A 114 -3.33 9.21 -9.72
C GLY A 114 -2.19 8.27 -9.31
N LEU A 115 -1.81 8.27 -8.03
CA LEU A 115 -0.77 7.40 -7.50
C LEU A 115 -1.35 6.03 -7.20
N LYS A 116 -0.62 4.99 -7.60
CA LYS A 116 -0.97 3.61 -7.29
C LYS A 116 -0.63 3.31 -5.84
N GLU A 117 -1.64 2.91 -5.07
CA GLU A 117 -1.45 2.43 -3.71
C GLU A 117 -0.56 1.17 -3.74
N PRO A 118 0.48 1.07 -2.88
CA PRO A 118 1.29 -0.14 -2.84
C PRO A 118 0.40 -1.31 -2.42
N ASN A 119 0.60 -2.48 -3.05
CA ASN A 119 -0.15 -3.67 -2.68
C ASN A 119 0.12 -4.03 -1.22
N TRP A 120 -0.91 -4.02 -0.37
CA TRP A 120 -0.79 -4.38 1.04
C TRP A 120 -0.80 -5.91 1.20
N ASN A 121 0.28 -6.44 1.77
CA ASN A 121 0.41 -7.84 2.17
C ASN A 121 1.05 -7.90 3.57
N PRO A 122 0.29 -8.28 4.61
CA PRO A 122 0.81 -8.32 5.97
C PRO A 122 1.84 -9.43 6.21
N ASN A 123 2.01 -10.36 5.27
CA ASN A 123 3.00 -11.44 5.34
C ASN A 123 4.28 -11.13 4.54
N ASP A 124 4.32 -9.99 3.83
CA ASP A 124 5.47 -9.56 3.05
C ASP A 124 6.17 -8.37 3.73
N PRO A 125 7.41 -8.56 4.24
CA PRO A 125 8.18 -7.47 4.84
C PRO A 125 8.40 -6.28 3.91
N GLU A 126 8.51 -6.50 2.60
CA GLU A 126 8.71 -5.42 1.63
C GLU A 126 7.46 -4.56 1.47
N SER A 127 6.28 -5.20 1.34
CA SER A 127 4.99 -4.51 1.38
C SER A 127 4.81 -3.69 2.66
N ILE A 128 5.10 -4.27 3.83
CA ILE A 128 5.05 -3.55 5.11
C ILE A 128 6.00 -2.35 5.10
N LYS A 129 7.23 -2.52 4.61
CA LYS A 129 8.23 -1.45 4.54
C LYS A 129 7.80 -0.32 3.62
N LYS A 130 7.23 -0.63 2.45
CA LYS A 130 6.68 0.35 1.50
C LYS A 130 5.54 1.14 2.12
N TRP A 131 4.58 0.46 2.77
CA TRP A 131 3.48 1.13 3.46
C TRP A 131 3.96 2.03 4.59
N LYS A 132 4.88 1.55 5.44
CA LYS A 132 5.45 2.38 6.51
C LYS A 132 6.17 3.62 5.97
N ALA A 133 6.94 3.48 4.87
CA ALA A 133 7.60 4.62 4.24
C ALA A 133 6.59 5.66 3.75
N LEU A 134 5.53 5.20 3.07
CA LEU A 134 4.43 6.04 2.59
C LEU A 134 3.73 6.78 3.75
N SER A 135 3.43 6.08 4.85
CA SER A 135 2.86 6.67 6.07
C SER A 135 3.77 7.73 6.69
N VAL A 136 5.10 7.52 6.71
CA VAL A 136 6.07 8.54 7.15
C VAL A 136 6.01 9.77 6.25
N ASP A 137 5.96 9.58 4.94
CA ASP A 137 5.98 10.67 3.98
C ASP A 137 4.69 11.50 4.05
N PHE A 138 3.53 10.87 4.21
CA PHE A 138 2.28 11.56 4.50
C PHE A 138 2.32 12.33 5.83
N SER A 139 2.89 11.74 6.89
CA SER A 139 3.08 12.40 8.20
C SER A 139 4.02 13.62 8.12
N ARG A 140 5.04 13.55 7.27
CA ARG A 140 5.93 14.67 6.98
C ARG A 140 5.26 15.74 6.13
N GLY A 141 4.38 15.36 5.22
CA GLY A 141 3.60 16.26 4.37
C GLY A 141 2.53 17.06 5.12
N ALA A 142 2.03 16.53 6.24
CA ALA A 142 1.02 17.17 7.08
C ALA A 142 1.51 18.46 7.78
N SER A 143 0.58 19.35 8.10
CA SER A 143 0.84 20.59 8.85
C SER A 143 -0.40 21.11 9.58
N GLY A 144 -0.19 21.92 10.62
CA GLY A 144 -1.24 22.48 11.47
C GLY A 144 -1.90 21.43 12.38
N HIS A 145 -3.23 21.46 12.41
CA HIS A 145 -4.08 20.54 13.16
C HIS A 145 -4.36 19.26 12.38
N VAL A 146 -3.76 18.16 12.83
CA VAL A 146 -3.95 16.82 12.28
C VAL A 146 -5.03 16.09 13.06
N ARG A 147 -5.88 15.33 12.36
CA ARG A 147 -6.92 14.50 12.96
C ARG A 147 -6.65 13.03 12.67
N VAL A 148 -7.00 12.17 13.62
CA VAL A 148 -6.95 10.71 13.44
C VAL A 148 -8.27 10.11 13.87
N VAL A 149 -8.88 9.27 13.03
CA VAL A 149 -10.00 8.44 13.47
C VAL A 149 -9.41 7.23 14.19
N LEU A 150 -9.48 7.20 15.51
CA LEU A 150 -8.73 6.28 16.34
C LEU A 150 -9.63 5.46 17.25
N GLY A 151 -9.77 4.19 16.92
CA GLY A 151 -10.50 3.21 17.73
C GLY A 151 -9.81 2.89 19.05
N ASN A 152 -10.54 2.26 19.97
CA ASN A 152 -10.01 1.78 21.25
C ASN A 152 -9.42 0.35 21.16
N ASP A 153 -9.72 -0.39 20.10
CA ASP A 153 -9.13 -1.69 19.78
C ASP A 153 -8.11 -1.51 18.64
N LEU A 154 -6.82 -1.61 18.99
CA LEU A 154 -5.68 -1.46 18.09
C LEU A 154 -4.88 -2.76 18.02
N ARG A 155 -4.43 -3.15 16.82
CA ARG A 155 -3.51 -4.28 16.70
C ARG A 155 -2.16 -3.94 17.35
N PRO A 156 -1.48 -4.89 18.00
CA PRO A 156 -0.09 -4.73 18.41
C PRO A 156 0.80 -4.40 17.20
N GLY A 157 1.64 -3.37 17.32
CA GLY A 157 2.49 -2.92 16.21
C GLY A 157 1.72 -2.33 15.03
N ASN A 158 0.59 -1.66 15.30
CA ASN A 158 -0.14 -0.89 14.30
C ASN A 158 0.73 0.26 13.74
N THR A 159 0.47 0.64 12.49
CA THR A 159 1.24 1.69 11.79
C THR A 159 1.09 3.05 12.46
N TRP A 160 -0.08 3.34 13.04
CA TRP A 160 -0.35 4.61 13.70
C TRP A 160 0.62 4.87 14.87
N GLU A 161 0.67 3.98 15.85
CA GLU A 161 1.52 4.14 17.03
C GLU A 161 3.01 3.96 16.71
N ALA A 162 3.33 3.02 15.82
CA ALA A 162 4.72 2.66 15.53
C ALA A 162 5.42 3.63 14.57
N VAL A 163 4.67 4.35 13.73
CA VAL A 163 5.24 5.09 12.59
C VAL A 163 4.68 6.50 12.49
N GLU A 164 3.36 6.63 12.35
CA GLU A 164 2.72 7.91 12.00
C GLU A 164 2.75 8.91 13.16
N LEU A 165 2.36 8.47 14.36
CA LEU A 165 2.33 9.33 15.54
C LEU A 165 3.72 9.88 15.92
N PRO A 166 4.81 9.07 15.95
CA PRO A 166 6.16 9.60 16.13
C PRO A 166 6.58 10.58 15.03
N ALA A 167 6.29 10.27 13.76
CA ALA A 167 6.64 11.15 12.63
C ALA A 167 5.91 12.50 12.69
N LEU A 168 4.63 12.50 13.09
CA LEU A 168 3.83 13.71 13.27
C LEU A 168 4.36 14.58 14.43
N LYS A 169 4.76 13.97 15.55
CA LYS A 169 5.36 14.71 16.68
C LYS A 169 6.71 15.33 16.32
N ALA A 170 7.50 14.63 15.51
CA ALA A 170 8.79 15.11 14.99
C ALA A 170 8.64 16.21 13.93
N ASN A 171 7.50 16.30 13.24
CA ASN A 171 7.24 17.33 12.24
C ASN A 171 6.94 18.69 12.93
N PRO A 172 7.82 19.71 12.78
CA PRO A 172 7.64 20.99 13.46
C PRO A 172 6.43 21.78 12.92
N ARG A 173 5.95 21.46 11.72
CA ARG A 173 4.78 22.11 11.12
C ARG A 173 3.46 21.61 11.71
N VAL A 174 3.46 20.50 12.44
CA VAL A 174 2.29 19.99 13.15
C VAL A 174 2.20 20.67 14.50
N THR A 175 1.06 21.32 14.74
CA THR A 175 0.79 22.09 15.97
C THR A 175 -0.15 21.33 16.92
N LYS A 176 -1.03 20.47 16.39
CA LYS A 176 -1.99 19.72 17.19
C LYS A 176 -2.36 18.40 16.55
N ILE A 177 -2.55 17.36 17.36
CA ILE A 177 -3.09 16.07 16.93
C ILE A 177 -4.31 15.76 17.78
N THR A 178 -5.45 15.50 17.14
CA THR A 178 -6.70 15.13 17.80
C THR A 178 -7.19 13.78 17.30
N ALA A 179 -7.49 12.88 18.23
CA ALA A 179 -8.13 11.62 17.94
C ALA A 179 -9.65 11.73 18.06
N ILE A 180 -10.35 11.18 17.09
CA ILE A 180 -11.80 11.11 17.00
C ILE A 180 -12.18 9.64 17.09
N ASP A 181 -12.99 9.26 18.07
CA ASP A 181 -13.45 7.87 18.18
C ASP A 181 -14.40 7.52 17.01
N PRO A 182 -14.18 6.38 16.31
CA PRO A 182 -14.94 6.04 15.11
C PRO A 182 -16.44 5.81 15.39
N ALA A 183 -16.80 5.32 16.57
CA ALA A 183 -18.18 5.00 16.92
C ALA A 183 -18.92 6.19 17.54
N THR A 184 -18.31 6.84 18.53
CA THR A 184 -18.93 7.88 19.36
C THR A 184 -18.68 9.30 18.85
N LYS A 185 -17.74 9.47 17.91
CA LYS A 185 -17.30 10.79 17.37
C LYS A 185 -16.70 11.72 18.43
N LYS A 186 -16.42 11.22 19.64
CA LYS A 186 -15.79 12.01 20.70
C LYS A 186 -14.34 12.31 20.34
N GLU A 187 -13.95 13.57 20.53
CA GLU A 187 -12.59 14.03 20.29
C GLU A 187 -11.75 13.99 21.57
N ARG A 188 -10.46 13.68 21.42
CA ARG A 188 -9.44 13.82 22.47
C ARG A 188 -8.14 14.34 21.88
N VAL A 189 -7.47 15.26 22.57
CA VAL A 189 -6.16 15.77 22.13
C VAL A 189 -5.07 14.74 22.48
N LEU A 190 -4.26 14.35 21.49
CA LEU A 190 -3.12 13.44 21.67
C LEU A 190 -1.78 14.19 21.78
N PHE A 191 -1.70 15.38 21.18
CA PHE A 191 -0.52 16.22 21.15
C PHE A 191 -0.92 17.66 20.85
N GLU A 192 -0.25 18.62 21.48
CA GLU A 192 -0.37 20.04 21.19
C GLU A 192 0.99 20.69 21.46
N ARG A 193 1.46 21.48 20.49
CA ARG A 193 2.72 22.20 20.58
C ARG A 193 2.46 23.51 21.32
N ARG A 194 3.09 23.65 22.48
CA ARG A 194 3.06 24.87 23.30
C ARG A 194 4.08 25.87 22.82
#